data_AF-A0A7C4HD60-F1
#
_entry.id   AF-A0A7C4HD60-F1
#
_cell.length_a   1.000
_cell.length_b   1.000
_cell.length_c   1.000
_cell.angle_alpha   90.00
_cell.angle_beta   90.00
_cell.angle_gamma   90.00
#
_symmetry.space_group_name_H-M   'P 1'
#
loop_
_entity.id
_entity.type
_entity.pdbx_description
1 polymer ?
#
loop_
_entity_poly.entity_id
_entity_poly.type
_entity_poly.pdbx_seq_one_letter_code
_entity_poly.pdbx_strand_id
1 'polypeptide(L)' 'MTILGTSVAVERAKSRRPINEDMTAVTLVEFPRIVYYKLFLVAELYFLSEMTLLAHRLQLDLLR' A
#
# COMPACT_ATOMS: atom_id res chain seq x y z
N MET A 1 15.48 -5.25 -7.71
CA MET A 1 14.45 -4.98 -6.69
C MET A 1 13.76 -3.69 -7.08
N THR A 2 12.46 -3.74 -7.40
CA THR A 2 11.69 -2.56 -7.83
C THR A 2 10.61 -2.32 -6.81
N ILE A 3 10.72 -1.23 -6.05
CA ILE A 3 9.72 -0.84 -5.06
C ILE A 3 8.71 0.07 -5.75
N LEU A 4 7.45 -0.31 -5.72
CA LEU A 4 6.38 0.39 -6.40
C LEU A 4 5.86 1.55 -5.53
N GLY A 5 5.88 2.77 -6.08
CA GLY A 5 5.36 3.96 -5.40
C GLY A 5 3.83 4.02 -5.41
N THR A 6 3.25 4.74 -4.45
CA THR A 6 1.79 4.86 -4.27
C THR A 6 1.06 5.34 -5.52
N SER A 7 1.57 6.38 -6.20
CA SER A 7 0.93 6.92 -7.41
C SER A 7 0.78 5.87 -8.52
N VAL A 8 1.81 5.05 -8.72
CA VAL A 8 1.80 3.95 -9.69
C VAL A 8 0.82 2.86 -9.25
N ALA A 9 0.75 2.57 -7.95
CA ALA A 9 -0.19 1.59 -7.40
C ALA A 9 -1.64 2.00 -7.64
N VAL A 10 -1.94 3.28 -7.40
CA VAL A 10 -3.25 3.87 -7.66
C VAL A 10 -3.62 3.75 -9.14
N GLU A 11 -2.72 4.11 -10.05
CA GLU A 11 -2.99 4.05 -11.49
C GLU A 11 -3.20 2.61 -11.98
N ARG A 12 -2.44 1.65 -11.43
CA ARG A 12 -2.64 0.22 -11.74
C ARG A 12 -3.95 -0.32 -11.20
N ALA A 13 -4.32 0.04 -9.96
CA ALA A 13 -5.59 -0.34 -9.37
C ALA A 13 -6.78 0.20 -10.18
N LYS A 14 -6.72 1.48 -10.59
CA LYS A 14 -7.72 2.10 -11.49
C LYS A 14 -7.81 1.38 -12.83
N SER A 15 -6.66 0.99 -13.38
CA SER A 15 -6.55 0.29 -14.67
C SER A 15 -6.80 -1.23 -14.56
N ARG A 16 -7.19 -1.74 -13.39
CA ARG A 16 -7.39 -3.17 -13.11
C ARG A 16 -6.19 -4.05 -13.49
N ARG A 17 -4.98 -3.52 -13.33
CA ARG A 17 -3.73 -4.26 -13.58
C ARG A 17 -3.22 -4.92 -12.31
N PRO A 18 -2.56 -6.09 -12.40
CA PRO A 18 -1.95 -6.72 -11.25
C PRO A 18 -0.82 -5.87 -10.66
N ILE A 19 -0.66 -5.99 -9.35
CA ILE A 19 0.42 -5.38 -8.57
C ILE A 19 1.12 -6.55 -7.88
N ASN A 20 2.29 -6.90 -8.40
CA ASN A 20 3.08 -8.06 -7.96
C ASN A 20 4.44 -7.65 -7.39
N GLU A 21 4.76 -6.36 -7.48
CA GLU A 21 6.00 -5.77 -6.99
C GLU A 21 5.90 -5.37 -5.52
N ASP A 22 7.04 -5.35 -4.84
CA ASP A 22 7.14 -4.93 -3.45
C ASP A 22 6.74 -3.47 -3.26
N MET A 23 6.24 -3.16 -2.07
CA MET A 23 5.74 -1.83 -1.73
C MET A 23 6.22 -1.39 -0.37
N THR A 24 6.26 -0.07 -0.18
CA THR A 24 6.51 0.51 1.13
C THR A 24 5.22 0.57 1.94
N ALA A 25 5.33 0.45 3.25
CA ALA A 25 4.20 0.61 4.16
C ALA A 25 3.58 2.03 4.09
N VAL A 26 4.31 3.02 3.55
CA VAL A 26 3.77 4.36 3.27
C VAL A 26 2.57 4.28 2.32
N THR A 27 2.57 3.37 1.35
CA THR A 27 1.42 3.18 0.46
C THR A 27 0.16 2.70 1.20
N LEU A 28 0.30 1.94 2.29
CA LEU A 28 -0.86 1.56 3.10
C LEU A 28 -1.47 2.74 3.87
N VAL A 29 -0.69 3.80 4.08
CA VAL A 29 -1.15 5.05 4.68
C VAL A 29 -1.76 5.95 3.60
N GLU A 30 -1.04 6.18 2.51
CA GLU A 30 -1.50 7.09 1.45
C GLU A 30 -2.68 6.52 0.64
N PHE A 31 -2.76 5.20 0.50
CA PHE A 31 -3.81 4.52 -0.25
C PHE A 31 -4.28 3.22 0.43
N PRO A 32 -4.99 3.31 1.58
CA PRO A 32 -5.36 2.14 2.38
C PRO A 32 -6.22 1.12 1.63
N ARG A 33 -7.04 1.58 0.66
CA ARG A 33 -7.93 0.72 -0.12
C ARG A 33 -7.20 -0.33 -0.94
N ILE A 34 -5.88 -0.18 -1.15
CA ILE A 34 -5.02 -1.15 -1.84
C ILE A 34 -5.14 -2.55 -1.23
N VAL A 35 -5.35 -2.67 0.09
CA VAL A 35 -5.45 -3.97 0.79
C VAL A 35 -6.68 -4.79 0.38
N TYR A 36 -7.71 -4.13 -0.17
CA TYR A 36 -8.92 -4.79 -0.67
C TYR A 36 -8.88 -5.03 -2.18
N TYR A 37 -7.81 -4.64 -2.86
CA TYR A 37 -7.69 -4.79 -4.29
C TYR A 37 -7.39 -6.25 -4.65
N LYS A 38 -8.30 -6.92 -5.36
CA LYS A 38 -8.22 -8.36 -5.63
C LYS A 38 -6.98 -8.81 -6.42
N LEU A 39 -6.34 -7.90 -7.16
CA LEU A 39 -5.11 -8.18 -7.93
C LEU A 39 -3.86 -7.64 -7.22
N PHE A 40 -3.98 -7.39 -5.91
CA PHE A 40 -2.88 -7.04 -5.02
C PHE A 40 -2.27 -8.33 -4.48
N LEU A 41 -1.17 -8.75 -5.09
CA LEU A 41 -0.41 -9.94 -4.72
C LEU A 41 1.00 -9.49 -4.34
N VAL A 42 1.10 -8.61 -3.34
CA VAL A 42 2.40 -8.13 -2.87
C VAL A 42 3.13 -9.26 -2.15
N ALA A 43 4.37 -9.48 -2.55
CA ALA A 43 5.26 -10.46 -1.94
C ALA A 43 5.74 -9.99 -0.56
N GLU A 44 6.20 -8.74 -0.43
CA GLU A 44 6.66 -8.17 0.84
C GLU A 44 6.26 -6.70 1.05
N LEU A 45 5.89 -6.37 2.29
CA LEU A 45 5.61 -5.01 2.75
C LEU A 45 6.77 -4.49 3.58
N TYR A 46 7.44 -3.44 3.10
CA TYR A 46 8.58 -2.85 3.78
C TYR A 46 8.14 -1.72 4.72
N PHE A 47 8.25 -1.94 6.03
CA PHE A 47 8.03 -0.90 7.04
C PHE A 47 9.30 -0.07 7.19
N LEU A 48 9.27 1.18 6.70
CA LEU A 48 10.45 2.07 6.76
C LEU A 48 10.71 2.66 8.15
N SER A 49 9.72 2.73 9.05
CA SER A 49 9.90 3.32 10.38
C SER A 49 8.73 3.04 11.34
N GLU A 50 8.96 3.24 12.65
CA GLU A 50 7.89 3.27 13.66
C GLU A 50 6.81 4.31 13.36
N MET A 51 7.19 5.45 12.76
CA MET A 51 6.22 6.48 12.34
C MET A 51 5.25 5.95 11.28
N THR A 52 5.71 5.08 10.39
CA THR A 52 4.86 4.47 9.36
C THR A 52 3.85 3.50 9.99
N LEU A 53 4.27 2.76 11.02
CA LEU A 53 3.39 1.89 11.81
C LEU A 53 2.35 2.69 12.60
N LEU A 54 2.76 3.82 13.19
CA LEU A 54 1.86 4.72 13.91
C LEU A 54 0.82 5.34 12.96
N ALA A 55 1.26 5.86 11.83
CA ALA A 55 0.38 6.45 10.82
C ALA A 55 -0.64 5.42 10.31
N HIS A 56 -0.20 4.20 10.03
CA HIS A 56 -1.11 3.12 9.61
C HIS A 56 -2.14 2.78 10.71
N ARG A 57 -1.71 2.68 11.97
CA ARG A 57 -2.63 2.44 13.11
C ARG A 57 -3.67 3.54 13.26
N LEU A 58 -3.24 4.80 13.26
CA LEU A 58 -4.15 5.95 13.33
C LEU A 58 -5.17 5.95 12.20
N GLN A 59 -4.74 5.55 11.01
CA GLN A 59 -5.62 5.51 9.85
C GLN A 59 -6.67 4.40 9.95
N LEU A 60 -6.33 3.24 10.52
CA LEU A 60 -7.32 2.21 10.81
C LEU A 60 -8.35 2.68 11.86
N ASP A 61 -7.91 3.44 12.86
CA ASP A 61 -8.82 4.01 13.86
C ASP A 61 -9.75 5.09 13.28
N LEU A 62 -9.27 5.92 12.35
CA LEU A 62 -10.07 6.95 11.65
C LEU A 62 -11.06 6.38 10.62
N LEU A 63 -10.86 5.14 10.17
CA LEU A 63 -11.77 4.45 9.26
C LEU A 63 -12.94 3.75 9.98
N ARG A 64 -12.96 3.77 11.32
CA ARG A 64 -14.12 3.36 12.14
C ARG A 64 -15.22 4.40 12.11
#